data_AF-A0A2D4VIE9-F1
#
_entry.id   AF-A0A2D4VIE9-F1
#
_cell.length_a   1.000
_cell.length_b   1.000
_cell.length_c   1.000
_cell.angle_alpha   90.00
_cell.angle_beta   90.00
_cell.angle_gamma   90.00
#
_symmetry.space_group_name_H-M   'P 1'
#
loop_
_entity.id
_entity.type
_entity.pdbx_description
1 polymer ?
#
loop_
_entity_poly.entity_id
_entity_poly.type
_entity_poly.pdbx_seq_one_letter_code
_entity_poly.pdbx_strand_id
1 'polypeptide(L)' 'MEIAPAIGVVLRKLDTLPGALLARMSGSGATCFAIFSDRNDAQDALSILSADYPDWWCAAAPVVTG' A
#
# COMPACT_ATOMS: atom_id res chain seq x y z
N MET A 1 18.03 3.23 -13.39
CA MET A 1 16.60 3.53 -13.62
C MET A 1 16.04 3.90 -12.26
N GLU A 2 15.88 5.20 -12.01
CA GLU A 2 15.54 5.71 -10.70
C GLU A 2 14.02 5.73 -10.56
N ILE A 3 13.52 5.09 -9.51
CA ILE A 3 12.10 5.16 -9.16
C ILE A 3 11.87 6.60 -8.68
N ALA A 4 10.83 7.27 -9.19
CA ALA A 4 10.51 8.64 -8.74
C ALA A 4 10.47 8.70 -7.21
N PRO A 5 11.14 9.68 -6.55
CA PRO A 5 11.31 9.68 -5.09
C PRO A 5 10.01 9.47 -4.29
N ALA A 6 8.89 10.01 -4.79
CA ALA A 6 7.57 9.83 -4.20
C ALA A 6 7.13 8.35 -4.10
N ILE A 7 7.43 7.53 -5.10
CA ILE A 7 7.11 6.09 -5.10
C ILE A 7 7.93 5.38 -4.02
N GLY A 8 9.20 5.76 -3.83
CA GLY A 8 10.03 5.22 -2.75
C GLY A 8 9.44 5.49 -1.35
N VAL A 9 8.84 6.66 -1.15
CA VAL A 9 8.15 7.02 0.10
C VAL A 9 6.91 6.14 0.29
N VAL A 10 6.08 5.98 -0.75
CA VAL A 10 4.88 5.12 -0.67
C VAL A 10 5.26 3.68 -0.38
N LEU A 11 6.22 3.10 -1.11
CA LEU A 11 6.65 1.72 -0.89
C LEU A 11 7.21 1.51 0.51
N ARG A 12 8.04 2.42 1.02
CA ARG A 12 8.53 2.33 2.39
C ARG A 12 7.41 2.40 3.40
N LYS A 13 6.44 3.30 3.21
CA LYS A 13 5.30 3.39 4.14
C LYS A 13 4.50 2.09 4.15
N LEU A 14 4.16 1.57 2.97
CA LEU A 14 3.42 0.32 2.82
C LEU A 14 4.14 -0.88 3.46
N ASP A 15 5.47 -0.97 3.30
CA ASP A 15 6.29 -2.05 3.87
C ASP A 15 6.37 -2.00 5.40
N THR A 16 6.12 -0.82 6.00
CA THR A 16 6.13 -0.62 7.46
C THR A 16 4.74 -0.71 8.11
N LEU A 17 3.67 -0.92 7.32
CA LEU A 17 2.32 -1.06 7.89
C LEU A 17 2.21 -2.38 8.68
N PRO A 18 1.56 -2.36 9.86
CA PRO A 18 1.30 -3.58 10.61
C PRO A 18 0.57 -4.61 9.75
N GLY A 19 1.02 -5.86 9.77
CA GLY A 19 0.40 -6.96 9.03
C GLY A 19 0.72 -7.00 7.52
N ALA A 20 1.52 -6.06 7.00
CA ALA A 20 1.93 -6.09 5.59
C ALA A 20 2.84 -7.30 5.31
N LEU A 21 2.41 -8.16 4.39
CA LEU A 21 3.15 -9.35 3.95
C LEU A 21 4.04 -9.08 2.73
N LEU A 22 3.66 -8.08 1.93
CA LEU A 22 4.36 -7.67 0.73
C LEU A 22 3.99 -6.24 0.40
N ALA A 23 4.96 -5.39 0.03
CA ALA A 23 4.72 -4.08 -0.57
C ALA A 23 5.43 -3.96 -1.93
N ARG A 24 4.67 -3.67 -2.99
CA ARG A 24 5.20 -3.59 -4.37
C ARG A 24 4.44 -2.57 -5.22
N MET A 25 5.07 -2.22 -6.34
CA MET A 25 4.48 -1.43 -7.40
C MET A 25 3.76 -2.35 -8.39
N SER A 26 2.63 -1.92 -8.94
CA SER A 26 1.91 -2.66 -9.98
C SER A 26 2.42 -2.30 -11.38
N GLY A 27 3.08 -3.25 -12.05
CA GLY A 27 3.59 -3.08 -13.42
C GLY A 27 4.62 -1.96 -13.54
N SER A 28 4.49 -1.12 -14.59
CA SER A 28 5.35 0.04 -14.84
C SER A 28 4.79 1.37 -14.28
N GLY A 29 3.65 1.33 -13.60
CA GLY A 29 2.93 2.53 -13.14
C GLY A 29 3.20 2.91 -11.69
N ALA A 30 2.80 4.12 -11.27
CA ALA A 30 3.04 4.65 -9.92
C ALA A 30 2.18 4.03 -8.80
N THR A 31 1.22 3.16 -9.14
CA THR A 31 0.33 2.53 -8.16
C THR A 31 1.10 1.52 -7.34
N CYS A 32 1.15 1.76 -6.03
CA CYS A 32 1.76 0.87 -5.05
C CYS A 32 0.66 0.17 -4.25
N PHE A 33 0.90 -1.07 -3.84
CA PHE A 33 -0.03 -1.85 -3.03
C PHE A 33 0.72 -2.65 -1.96
N ALA A 34 -0.01 -3.00 -0.90
CA ALA A 34 0.42 -3.97 0.09
C ALA A 34 -0.56 -5.14 0.18
N ILE A 35 -0.04 -6.34 0.46
CA ILE A 35 -0.84 -7.55 0.69
C ILE A 35 -0.89 -7.82 2.18
N PHE A 36 -2.07 -8.21 2.66
CA PHE A 36 -2.34 -8.54 4.06
C PHE A 36 -2.98 -9.93 4.15
N SER A 37 -2.90 -10.54 5.33
CA SER A 37 -3.47 -11.86 5.62
C SER A 37 -4.98 -11.89 5.45
N ASP A 38 -5.65 -10.82 5.89
CA ASP A 38 -7.10 -10.73 5.88
C ASP A 38 -7.60 -9.30 5.63
N ARG A 39 -8.94 -9.19 5.58
CA ARG A 39 -9.63 -7.93 5.30
C ARG A 39 -9.48 -6.91 6.43
N ASN A 40 -9.45 -7.35 7.68
CA ASN A 40 -9.40 -6.44 8.83
C ASN A 40 -8.03 -5.77 8.89
N ASP A 41 -6.95 -6.54 8.71
CA ASP A 41 -5.58 -6.01 8.62
C ASP A 41 -5.47 -4.94 7.52
N ALA A 42 -6.07 -5.19 6.35
CA ALA A 42 -6.07 -4.23 5.24
C ALA A 42 -6.87 -2.94 5.55
N GLN A 43 -7.94 -3.03 6.34
CA GLN A 43 -8.75 -1.87 6.75
C GLN A 43 -8.06 -1.05 7.84
N ASP A 44 -7.41 -1.71 8.79
CA ASP A 44 -6.61 -1.05 9.82
C ASP A 44 -5.42 -0.32 9.17
N ALA A 45 -4.76 -0.97 8.22
CA ALA A 45 -3.71 -0.37 7.40
C ALA A 45 -4.19 0.86 6.63
N LEU A 46 -5.39 0.82 6.03
CA LEU A 46 -6.00 1.97 5.36
C LEU A 46 -6.25 3.14 6.34
N SER A 47 -6.70 2.83 7.55
CA SER A 47 -6.98 3.84 8.58
C SER A 47 -5.71 4.54 9.02
N ILE A 48 -4.63 3.78 9.25
CA ILE A 48 -3.29 4.32 9.55
C ILE A 48 -2.79 5.18 8.40
N LEU A 49 -2.87 4.67 7.16
CA LEU A 49 -2.34 5.36 5.99
C LEU A 49 -3.07 6.69 5.73
N SER A 50 -4.41 6.68 5.84
CA SER A 50 -5.24 7.89 5.69
C SER A 50 -4.98 8.93 6.78
N ALA A 51 -4.64 8.50 7.99
CA ALA A 51 -4.31 9.40 9.10
C ALA A 51 -2.92 10.03 8.93
N ASP A 52 -1.93 9.22 8.55
CA ASP A 52 -0.54 9.68 8.39
C ASP A 52 -0.34 10.50 7.11
N TYR A 53 -1.12 10.22 6.06
CA TYR A 53 -1.04 10.85 4.75
C TYR A 53 -2.43 11.21 4.21
N PRO A 54 -3.09 12.24 4.77
CA PRO A 54 -4.47 12.59 4.42
C PRO A 54 -4.66 13.03 2.96
N ASP A 55 -3.59 13.50 2.31
CA ASP A 55 -3.61 13.91 0.90
C ASP A 55 -3.46 12.72 -0.07
N TRP A 56 -3.17 11.51 0.43
CA TRP A 56 -3.00 10.34 -0.41
C TRP A 56 -4.34 9.68 -0.70
N TRP A 57 -4.58 9.39 -1.98
CA TRP A 57 -5.66 8.49 -2.34
C TRP A 57 -5.27 7.04 -2.01
N CYS A 58 -6.08 6.36 -1.20
CA CYS A 58 -5.86 4.98 -0.80
C CYS A 58 -7.20 4.23 -0.63
N ALA A 59 -7.18 2.92 -0.85
CA ALA A 59 -8.34 2.05 -0.71
C ALA A 59 -7.92 0.62 -0.34
N ALA A 60 -8.70 -0.04 0.52
CA ALA A 60 -8.57 -1.46 0.80
C ALA A 60 -9.49 -2.26 -0.13
N ALA A 61 -8.98 -3.32 -0.77
CA ALA A 61 -9.72 -4.13 -1.74
C ALA A 61 -9.36 -5.62 -1.64
N PRO A 62 -10.30 -6.53 -1.97
CA PRO A 62 -10.01 -7.96 -2.05
C PRO A 62 -9.12 -8.28 -3.25
N VAL A 63 -8.30 -9.32 -3.13
CA VAL A 63 -7.59 -9.91 -4.26
C VAL A 63 -8.58 -10.73 -5.09
N VAL A 64 -8.64 -10.45 -6.39
CA VAL A 64 -9.45 -11.24 -7.34
C VAL A 64 -8.61 -12.42 -7.83
N THR A 65 -9.09 -13.64 -7.57
CA THR A 65 -8.53 -14.87 -8.16
C THR A 65 -9.32 -15.23 -9.41
N GLY A 66 -8.64 -15.34 -10.54
CA GLY A 66 -9.21 -15.84 -11.81
C GLY A 66 -8.98 -17.33 -12.01
#